data_AF-A0A0N1C7Q5-F1
#
_entry.id   AF-A0A0N1C7Q5-F1
#
_cell.length_a   1.000
_cell.length_b   1.000
_cell.length_c   1.000
_cell.angle_alpha   90.00
_cell.angle_beta   90.00
_cell.angle_gamma   90.00
#
_symmetry.space_group_name_H-M   'P 1'
#
loop_
_entity.id
_entity.type
_entity.pdbx_description
1 polymer ?
#
loop_
_entity_poly.entity_id
_entity_poly.type
_entity_poly.pdbx_seq_one_letter_code
_entity_poly.pdbx_strand_id
1 'polypeptide(L)'
;MKSFFRNVSPRRAVVDFWQVLGAPSEYRGIALVLATIITGTIFVALGSEGGRGLPDPPKVIYFPSLIEGRTDAEILAENRVVTDKVLAEEAEEEARQERMRQMYRAVGDATGVDTVKAYEEGKAERAAEKAKLEAKRKAILDKHLIDNPLFDKAKKTGLADAP
;
A
#
# COMPACT_ATOMS: atom_id res chain seq x y z
N MET A 1 3.81 -60.15 8.00
CA MET A 1 3.19 -58.80 7.84
C MET A 1 1.69 -58.81 7.53
N LYS A 2 1.14 -59.72 6.71
CA LYS A 2 -0.31 -59.72 6.37
C LYS A 2 -1.28 -59.96 7.55
N SER A 3 -0.83 -60.60 8.64
CA SER A 3 -1.67 -60.87 9.81
C SER A 3 -1.91 -59.65 10.73
N PHE A 4 -1.02 -58.65 10.71
CA PHE A 4 -1.12 -57.48 11.57
C PHE A 4 -2.27 -56.56 11.10
N PHE A 5 -2.31 -56.28 9.80
CA PHE A 5 -3.35 -55.45 9.18
C PHE A 5 -4.72 -56.10 9.07
N ARG A 6 -4.84 -57.41 9.34
CA ARG A 6 -6.13 -58.13 9.35
C ARG A 6 -6.98 -57.80 10.58
N ASN A 7 -6.34 -57.41 11.69
CA ASN A 7 -7.01 -57.07 12.95
C ASN A 7 -7.05 -55.56 13.22
N VAL A 8 -6.33 -54.76 12.43
CA VAL A 8 -6.35 -53.29 12.52
C VAL A 8 -7.42 -52.76 11.57
N SER A 9 -8.56 -52.35 12.13
CA SER A 9 -9.61 -51.69 11.34
C SER A 9 -9.47 -50.16 11.43
N PRO A 10 -9.20 -49.45 10.32
CA PRO A 10 -9.03 -48.00 10.31
C PRO A 10 -10.23 -47.25 10.90
N ARG A 11 -11.44 -47.73 10.60
CA ARG A 11 -12.67 -47.15 11.13
C ARG A 11 -12.77 -47.23 12.65
N ARG A 12 -12.39 -48.36 13.27
CA ARG A 12 -12.39 -48.44 14.75
C ARG A 12 -11.27 -47.60 15.35
N ALA A 13 -10.10 -47.52 14.70
CA ALA A 13 -9.01 -46.68 15.18
C ALA A 13 -9.42 -45.19 15.23
N VAL A 14 -10.15 -44.70 14.24
CA VAL A 14 -10.69 -43.32 14.26
C VAL A 14 -11.73 -43.14 15.38
N VAL A 15 -12.66 -44.09 15.54
CA VAL A 15 -13.68 -44.01 16.61
C VAL A 15 -13.04 -44.06 18.00
N ASP A 16 -12.09 -44.95 18.21
CA ASP A 16 -11.34 -45.11 19.46
C ASP A 16 -10.52 -43.85 19.78
N PHE A 17 -9.87 -43.27 18.77
CA PHE A 17 -9.16 -42.00 18.90
C PHE A 17 -10.10 -40.86 19.35
N TRP A 18 -11.27 -40.73 18.75
CA TRP A 18 -12.27 -39.73 19.15
C TRP A 18 -12.82 -39.97 20.56
N GLN A 19 -12.98 -41.23 20.98
CA GLN A 19 -13.38 -41.58 22.34
C GLN A 19 -12.32 -41.16 23.36
N VAL A 20 -11.04 -41.44 23.09
CA VAL A 20 -9.93 -41.07 23.96
C VAL A 20 -9.75 -39.54 24.02
N LEU A 21 -9.87 -38.85 22.89
CA LEU A 21 -9.81 -37.38 22.86
C LEU A 21 -11.00 -36.71 23.56
N GLY A 22 -12.19 -37.30 23.45
CA GLY A 22 -13.42 -36.77 24.06
C GLY A 22 -13.54 -37.07 25.56
N ALA A 23 -12.84 -38.10 26.05
CA ALA A 23 -12.90 -38.54 27.43
C ALA A 23 -12.48 -37.43 28.41
N PRO A 24 -13.20 -37.25 29.53
CA PRO A 24 -12.77 -36.36 30.58
C PRO A 24 -11.49 -36.92 31.22
N SER A 25 -10.41 -36.14 31.20
CA SER A 25 -9.15 -36.48 31.86
C SER A 25 -8.73 -35.36 32.81
N GLU A 26 -8.14 -35.73 33.93
CA GLU A 26 -7.63 -34.78 34.93
C GLU A 26 -6.54 -33.87 34.34
N TYR A 27 -5.80 -34.36 33.34
CA TYR A 27 -4.73 -33.65 32.67
C TYR A 27 -5.17 -32.81 31.47
N ARG A 28 -6.47 -32.76 31.14
CA ARG A 28 -6.96 -32.07 29.93
C ARG A 28 -6.54 -30.60 29.88
N GLY A 29 -6.60 -29.90 31.01
CA GLY A 29 -6.15 -28.51 31.11
C GLY A 29 -4.63 -28.37 30.94
N ILE A 30 -3.85 -29.23 31.60
CA ILE A 30 -2.37 -29.23 31.52
C ILE A 30 -1.91 -29.55 30.10
N ALA A 31 -2.53 -30.54 29.45
CA ALA A 31 -2.25 -30.91 28.07
C ALA A 31 -2.56 -29.76 27.09
N LEU A 32 -3.67 -29.04 27.29
CA LEU A 32 -4.03 -27.88 26.48
C LEU A 32 -3.02 -26.73 26.65
N VAL A 33 -2.60 -26.46 27.89
CA VAL A 33 -1.56 -25.45 28.17
C VAL A 33 -0.25 -25.83 27.50
N LEU A 34 0.21 -27.08 27.64
CA LEU A 34 1.43 -27.56 26.99
C LEU A 34 1.36 -27.49 25.46
N ALA A 35 0.24 -27.91 24.88
CA ALA A 35 0.02 -27.83 23.43
C ALA A 35 0.06 -26.37 22.94
N THR A 36 -0.55 -25.45 23.69
CA THR A 36 -0.53 -24.01 23.37
C THR A 36 0.88 -23.44 23.48
N ILE A 37 1.64 -23.81 24.52
CA ILE A 37 3.03 -23.37 24.70
C ILE A 37 3.89 -23.87 23.53
N ILE A 38 3.86 -25.17 23.22
CA ILE A 38 4.68 -25.76 22.16
C ILE A 38 4.32 -25.15 20.79
N THR A 39 3.03 -25.00 20.50
CA THR A 39 2.58 -24.41 19.24
C THR A 39 2.97 -22.94 19.16
N GLY A 40 2.72 -22.20 20.24
CA GLY A 40 3.05 -20.78 20.36
C GLY A 40 4.54 -20.52 20.21
N THR A 41 5.40 -21.32 20.85
CA THR A 41 6.86 -21.16 20.73
C THR A 41 7.36 -21.40 19.32
N ILE A 42 6.79 -22.37 18.59
CA ILE A 42 7.11 -22.59 17.17
C ILE A 42 6.74 -21.37 16.34
N PHE A 43 5.53 -20.82 16.50
CA PHE A 43 5.11 -19.65 15.74
C PHE A 43 5.87 -18.37 16.13
N VAL A 44 6.22 -18.21 17.40
CA VAL A 44 7.08 -17.11 17.86
C VAL A 44 8.48 -17.23 17.27
N ALA A 45 9.07 -18.43 17.26
CA ALA A 45 10.37 -18.67 16.65
C ALA A 45 10.35 -18.34 15.15
N LEU A 46 9.37 -18.87 14.41
CA LEU A 46 9.18 -18.59 12.99
C LEU A 46 8.93 -17.11 12.69
N GLY A 47 8.17 -16.41 13.54
CA GLY A 47 7.93 -14.96 13.39
C GLY A 47 9.13 -14.11 13.79
N SER A 48 9.96 -14.59 14.71
CA SER A 48 11.19 -13.91 15.16
C SER A 48 12.33 -14.05 14.16
N GLU A 49 12.34 -15.14 13.39
CA GLU A 49 13.15 -15.32 12.19
C GLU A 49 12.51 -14.55 11.04
N GLY A 50 12.31 -13.23 11.23
CA GLY A 50 11.97 -12.31 10.16
C GLY A 50 12.95 -12.58 9.03
N GLY A 51 12.42 -13.12 7.91
CA GLY A 51 13.24 -13.57 6.81
C GLY A 51 14.26 -12.48 6.53
N ARG A 52 15.55 -12.84 6.50
CA ARG A 52 16.53 -11.96 5.90
C ARG A 52 15.99 -11.72 4.50
N GLY A 53 15.35 -10.56 4.30
CA GLY A 53 14.95 -10.14 2.98
C GLY A 53 16.18 -10.27 2.10
N LEU A 54 15.98 -10.48 0.80
CA LEU A 54 17.07 -10.19 -0.12
C LEU A 54 17.64 -8.83 0.30
N PRO A 55 18.97 -8.67 0.39
CA PRO A 55 19.56 -7.40 0.77
C PRO A 55 18.87 -6.30 -0.02
N ASP A 56 18.46 -5.23 0.67
CA ASP A 56 17.73 -4.12 0.04
C ASP A 56 18.42 -3.81 -1.29
N PRO A 57 17.68 -3.82 -2.42
CA PRO A 57 18.29 -3.54 -3.69
C PRO A 57 19.02 -2.20 -3.59
N PRO A 58 20.20 -2.07 -4.23
CA PRO A 58 20.98 -0.84 -4.12
C PRO A 58 20.10 0.35 -4.50
N LYS A 59 20.20 1.42 -3.71
CA LYS A 59 19.56 2.70 -4.05
C LYS A 59 20.25 3.26 -5.28
N VAL A 60 19.71 2.96 -6.47
CA VAL A 60 20.20 3.54 -7.72
C VAL A 60 19.63 4.95 -7.84
N ILE A 61 20.48 5.94 -7.57
CA ILE A 61 20.15 7.34 -7.81
C ILE A 61 20.48 7.63 -9.28
N TYR A 62 19.45 7.75 -10.11
CA TYR A 62 19.60 8.18 -11.49
C TYR A 62 19.79 9.69 -11.53
N PHE A 63 20.96 10.14 -11.96
CA PHE A 63 21.16 11.55 -12.33
C PHE A 63 20.98 11.67 -13.84
N PRO A 64 19.92 12.33 -14.33
CA PRO A 64 19.81 12.61 -15.75
C PRO A 64 20.97 13.54 -16.15
N SER A 65 21.89 13.04 -16.98
CA SER A 65 22.90 13.89 -17.61
C SER A 65 22.22 14.69 -18.71
N LEU A 66 21.86 15.93 -18.41
CA LEU A 66 21.33 16.85 -19.41
C LEU A 66 22.48 17.27 -20.33
N ILE A 67 22.27 17.23 -21.64
CA ILE A 67 23.29 17.61 -22.63
C ILE A 67 23.68 19.08 -22.42
N GLU A 68 24.97 19.38 -22.44
CA GLU A 68 25.46 20.76 -22.38
C GLU A 68 25.06 21.53 -23.65
N GLY A 69 24.55 22.75 -23.50
CA GLY A 69 24.18 23.62 -24.62
C GLY A 69 22.74 23.49 -25.14
N ARG A 70 21.86 22.78 -24.43
CA ARG A 70 20.42 22.79 -24.75
C ARG A 70 19.84 24.19 -24.67
N THR A 71 18.94 24.47 -25.60
CA THR A 71 18.19 25.73 -25.62
C THR A 71 17.02 25.67 -24.64
N ASP A 72 16.63 26.82 -24.10
CA ASP A 72 15.44 26.96 -23.24
C ASP A 72 14.16 26.44 -23.91
N ALA A 73 14.07 26.53 -25.25
CA ALA A 73 12.96 26.00 -26.02
C ALA A 73 12.89 24.46 -26.00
N GLU A 74 14.05 23.80 -26.13
CA GLU A 74 14.15 22.34 -26.01
C GLU A 74 13.84 21.86 -24.59
N ILE A 75 14.31 22.59 -23.57
CA ILE A 75 14.02 22.31 -22.17
C ILE A 75 12.51 22.40 -21.90
N LEU A 76 11.84 23.44 -22.39
CA LEU A 76 10.39 23.60 -22.25
C LEU A 76 9.61 22.49 -22.97
N ALA A 77 10.05 22.10 -24.18
CA ALA A 77 9.39 21.04 -24.94
C ALA A 77 9.51 19.68 -24.24
N GLU A 78 10.70 19.33 -23.73
CA GLU A 78 10.93 18.09 -23.00
C GLU A 78 10.12 18.05 -21.69
N ASN A 79 10.17 19.12 -20.90
CA ASN A 79 9.44 19.22 -19.64
C ASN A 79 7.93 19.07 -19.83
N ARG A 80 7.38 19.58 -20.94
CA ARG A 80 5.97 19.42 -21.27
C ARG A 80 5.59 17.96 -21.47
N VAL A 81 6.36 17.23 -22.28
CA VAL A 81 6.09 15.80 -22.53
C VAL A 81 6.15 14.98 -21.24
N VAL A 82 7.08 15.31 -20.35
CA VAL A 82 7.18 14.65 -19.04
C VAL A 82 6.00 15.02 -18.15
N THR A 83 5.64 16.30 -18.09
CA THR A 83 4.52 16.79 -17.27
C THR A 83 3.19 16.20 -17.73
N ASP A 84 2.94 16.13 -19.03
CA ASP A 84 1.72 15.51 -19.59
C ASP A 84 1.59 14.03 -19.18
N LYS A 85 2.71 13.29 -19.14
CA LYS A 85 2.73 11.90 -18.65
C LYS A 85 2.44 11.81 -17.15
N VAL A 86 3.11 12.63 -16.34
CA VAL A 86 2.91 12.65 -14.89
C VAL A 86 1.46 13.00 -14.55
N LEU A 87 0.87 13.99 -15.21
CA LEU A 87 -0.53 14.38 -15.02
C LEU A 87 -1.50 13.25 -15.40
N ALA A 88 -1.21 12.50 -16.47
CA ALA A 88 -2.02 11.35 -16.84
C ALA A 88 -1.95 10.25 -15.77
N GLU A 89 -0.76 9.94 -15.27
CA GLU A 89 -0.55 8.95 -14.19
C GLU A 89 -1.24 9.38 -12.89
N GLU A 90 -1.09 10.64 -12.48
CA GLU A 90 -1.76 11.20 -11.29
C GLU A 90 -3.29 11.13 -11.41
N ALA A 91 -3.85 11.41 -12.59
CA ALA A 91 -5.28 11.30 -12.85
C ALA A 91 -5.78 9.84 -12.75
N GLU A 92 -5.01 8.88 -13.27
CA GLU A 92 -5.32 7.45 -13.14
C GLU A 92 -5.27 6.97 -11.68
N GLU A 93 -4.27 7.43 -10.92
CA GLU A 93 -4.14 7.13 -9.51
C GLU A 93 -5.29 7.73 -8.69
N GLU A 94 -5.64 9.00 -8.91
CA GLU A 94 -6.77 9.65 -8.23
C GLU A 94 -8.08 8.92 -8.52
N ALA A 95 -8.30 8.50 -9.77
CA ALA A 95 -9.45 7.70 -10.17
C ALA A 95 -9.45 6.33 -9.48
N ARG A 96 -8.30 5.67 -9.33
CA ARG A 96 -8.19 4.41 -8.57
C ARG A 96 -8.52 4.61 -7.10
N GLN A 97 -7.97 5.64 -6.48
CA GLN A 97 -8.23 5.95 -5.08
C GLN A 97 -9.70 6.30 -4.84
N GLU A 98 -10.34 6.99 -5.80
CA GLU A 98 -11.77 7.27 -5.75
C GLU A 98 -12.61 6.00 -5.81
N ARG A 99 -12.27 5.05 -6.70
CA ARG A 99 -12.93 3.73 -6.74
C ARG A 99 -12.79 2.98 -5.41
N MET A 100 -11.61 3.02 -4.79
CA MET A 100 -11.40 2.39 -3.48
C MET A 100 -12.26 3.05 -2.40
N ARG A 101 -12.32 4.39 -2.35
CA ARG A 101 -13.21 5.13 -1.41
C ARG A 101 -14.67 4.76 -1.60
N GLN A 102 -15.15 4.64 -2.83
CA GLN A 102 -16.53 4.23 -3.12
C GLN A 102 -16.81 2.80 -2.67
N MET A 103 -15.86 1.88 -2.84
CA MET A 103 -15.99 0.51 -2.35
C MET A 103 -16.08 0.46 -0.81
N TYR A 104 -15.22 1.19 -0.11
CA TYR A 104 -15.29 1.30 1.36
C TYR A 104 -16.61 1.91 1.83
N ARG A 105 -17.11 2.91 1.12
CA ARG A 105 -18.42 3.50 1.40
C ARG A 105 -19.54 2.46 1.29
N ALA A 106 -19.57 1.70 0.20
CA ALA A 106 -20.58 0.65 0.00
C ALA A 106 -20.55 -0.44 1.09
N VAL A 107 -19.36 -0.84 1.54
CA VAL A 107 -19.20 -1.80 2.64
C VAL A 107 -19.69 -1.21 3.96
N GLY A 108 -19.34 0.04 4.27
CA GLY A 108 -19.79 0.72 5.48
C GLY A 108 -21.31 0.93 5.51
N ASP A 109 -21.91 1.29 4.37
CA ASP A 109 -23.36 1.44 4.24
C ASP A 109 -24.09 0.11 4.49
N ALA A 110 -23.51 -1.02 4.06
CA ALA A 110 -24.04 -2.36 4.32
C ALA A 110 -23.84 -2.85 5.78
N THR A 111 -22.85 -2.31 6.49
CA THR A 111 -22.48 -2.74 7.86
C THR A 111 -22.95 -1.77 8.95
N GLY A 112 -23.60 -0.66 8.58
CA GLY A 112 -24.16 0.33 9.51
C GLY A 112 -23.14 1.35 10.03
N VAL A 113 -22.01 1.55 9.34
CA VAL A 113 -21.00 2.56 9.66
C VAL A 113 -21.36 3.89 8.98
N ASP A 114 -21.24 5.02 9.69
CA ASP A 114 -21.45 6.38 9.14
C ASP A 114 -20.27 6.78 8.22
N THR A 115 -20.35 6.38 6.95
CA THR A 115 -19.32 6.63 5.93
C THR A 115 -19.43 8.02 5.29
N VAL A 116 -20.60 8.66 5.39
CA VAL A 116 -20.90 9.92 4.70
C VAL A 116 -20.12 11.07 5.33
N LYS A 117 -20.12 11.17 6.66
CA LYS A 117 -19.35 12.20 7.36
C LYS A 117 -17.85 12.05 7.13
N ALA A 118 -17.33 10.83 7.26
CA ALA A 118 -15.92 10.55 7.02
C ALA A 118 -15.48 10.91 5.59
N TYR A 119 -16.34 10.70 4.59
CA TYR A 119 -16.05 11.07 3.21
C TYR A 119 -16.04 12.59 2.99
N GLU A 120 -17.01 13.31 3.54
CA GLU A 120 -17.10 14.77 3.47
C GLU A 120 -15.91 15.45 4.16
N GLU A 121 -15.58 15.01 5.38
CA GLU A 121 -14.41 15.48 6.13
C GLU A 121 -13.12 15.22 5.37
N GLY A 122 -12.91 13.99 4.88
CA GLY A 122 -11.74 13.64 4.08
C GLY A 122 -11.66 14.38 2.75
N LYS A 123 -12.78 14.83 2.17
CA LYS A 123 -12.79 15.69 0.97
C LYS A 123 -12.34 17.11 1.34
N ALA A 124 -12.84 17.66 2.45
CA ALA A 124 -12.46 18.99 2.93
C ALA A 124 -10.97 19.05 3.30
N GLU A 125 -10.45 18.03 4.01
CA GLU A 125 -9.03 17.94 4.37
C GLU A 125 -8.12 17.89 3.15
N ARG A 126 -8.43 17.02 2.17
CA ARG A 126 -7.65 16.94 0.92
C ARG A 126 -7.66 18.25 0.13
N ALA A 127 -8.81 18.92 0.05
CA ALA A 127 -8.90 20.22 -0.61
C ALA A 127 -8.04 21.28 0.11
N ALA A 128 -8.06 21.29 1.44
CA ALA A 128 -7.24 22.19 2.24
C ALA A 128 -5.73 21.88 2.11
N GLU A 129 -5.35 20.60 2.02
CA GLU A 129 -3.97 20.18 1.82
C GLU A 129 -3.46 20.55 0.42
N LYS A 130 -4.25 20.28 -0.63
CA LYS A 130 -3.93 20.71 -2.01
C LYS A 130 -3.73 22.22 -2.07
N ALA A 131 -4.64 23.01 -1.49
CA ALA A 131 -4.50 24.47 -1.44
C ALA A 131 -3.24 24.94 -0.68
N LYS A 132 -2.88 24.27 0.43
CA LYS A 132 -1.63 24.56 1.16
C LYS A 132 -0.38 24.23 0.34
N LEU A 133 -0.40 23.12 -0.40
CA LEU A 133 0.69 22.72 -1.28
C LEU A 133 0.85 23.69 -2.45
N GLU A 134 -0.23 24.07 -3.11
CA GLU A 134 -0.25 25.09 -4.17
C GLU A 134 0.26 26.44 -3.68
N ALA A 135 -0.17 26.89 -2.49
CA ALA A 135 0.31 28.13 -1.90
C ALA A 135 1.83 28.09 -1.61
N LYS A 136 2.34 26.97 -1.10
CA LYS A 136 3.78 26.76 -0.89
C LYS A 136 4.53 26.74 -2.22
N ARG A 137 4.01 26.03 -3.23
CA ARG A 137 4.57 25.97 -4.58
C ARG A 137 4.69 27.36 -5.16
N LYS A 138 3.62 28.15 -5.09
CA LYS A 138 3.58 29.54 -5.54
C LYS A 138 4.61 30.41 -4.81
N ALA A 139 4.71 30.31 -3.48
CA ALA A 139 5.70 31.06 -2.71
C ALA A 139 7.14 30.71 -3.09
N ILE A 140 7.43 29.44 -3.40
CA ILE A 140 8.74 29.01 -3.86
C ILE A 140 9.04 29.58 -5.25
N LEU A 141 8.07 29.52 -6.17
CA LEU A 141 8.20 30.10 -7.51
C LEU A 141 8.44 31.61 -7.42
N ASP A 142 7.65 32.34 -6.65
CA ASP A 142 7.79 33.79 -6.51
C ASP A 142 9.15 34.21 -5.93
N LYS A 143 9.76 33.37 -5.08
CA LYS A 143 11.06 33.66 -4.45
C LYS A 143 12.27 33.30 -5.32
N HIS A 144 12.16 32.25 -6.14
CA HIS A 144 13.31 31.62 -6.78
C HIS A 144 13.24 31.57 -8.32
N LEU A 145 12.11 31.95 -8.91
CA LEU A 145 11.96 31.99 -10.36
C LEU A 145 12.82 33.11 -10.93
N ILE A 146 13.67 32.75 -11.89
CA ILE A 146 14.45 33.69 -12.69
C ILE A 146 13.63 34.05 -13.91
N ASP A 147 13.52 35.35 -14.21
CA ASP A 147 12.79 35.85 -15.37
C ASP A 147 13.35 35.23 -16.66
N ASN A 148 12.50 34.53 -17.40
CA ASN A 148 12.84 33.94 -18.69
C ASN A 148 11.76 34.32 -19.71
N PRO A 149 12.10 35.05 -20.79
CA PRO A 149 11.13 35.55 -21.75
C PRO A 149 10.35 34.43 -22.48
N LEU A 150 10.96 33.24 -22.65
CA LEU A 150 10.28 32.09 -23.24
C LEU A 150 9.28 31.47 -22.25
N PHE A 151 9.65 31.39 -20.97
CA PHE A 151 8.75 30.94 -19.91
C PHE A 151 7.57 31.91 -19.70
N ASP A 152 7.84 33.21 -19.67
CA ASP A 152 6.80 34.24 -19.50
C ASP A 152 5.80 34.25 -20.66
N LYS A 153 6.30 34.03 -21.88
CA LYS A 153 5.45 33.87 -23.06
C LYS A 153 4.61 32.60 -22.96
N ALA A 154 5.20 31.48 -22.54
CA ALA A 154 4.49 30.22 -22.35
C ALA A 154 3.41 30.32 -21.25
N LYS A 155 3.69 31.02 -20.15
CA LYS A 155 2.75 31.29 -19.06
C LYS A 155 1.58 32.15 -19.53
N LYS A 156 1.84 33.23 -20.28
CA LYS A 156 0.79 34.08 -20.85
C LYS A 156 -0.13 33.34 -21.84
N THR A 157 0.38 32.30 -22.51
CA THR A 157 -0.43 31.46 -23.40
C THR A 157 -1.20 30.33 -22.67
N GLY A 158 -1.10 30.24 -21.33
CA GLY A 158 -1.71 29.16 -20.55
C GLY A 158 -1.01 27.81 -20.71
N LEU A 159 0.20 27.78 -21.28
CA LEU A 159 0.98 26.57 -21.53
C LEU A 159 1.97 26.23 -20.42
N ALA A 160 2.27 27.20 -19.53
CA ALA A 160 3.18 27.02 -18.41
C ALA A 160 2.50 27.34 -17.06
N ASP A 161 1.17 27.29 -17.02
CA ASP A 161 0.47 27.30 -15.74
C ASP A 161 0.89 26.04 -15.00
N ALA A 162 1.73 26.24 -13.99
CA ALA A 162 2.00 25.21 -13.01
C ALA A 162 0.65 24.82 -12.38
N PRO A 163 0.38 23.53 -12.15
CA PRO A 163 -0.74 23.14 -11.29
C PRO A 163 -0.66 23.88 -9.95
#